data_AF-A0A9D8K8Y6-F1
#
_entry.id   AF-A0A9D8K8Y6-F1
#
_cell.length_a   1.000
_cell.length_b   1.000
_cell.length_c   1.000
_cell.angle_alpha   90.00
_cell.angle_beta   90.00
_cell.angle_gamma   90.00
#
_symmetry.space_group_name_H-M   'P 1'
#
loop_
_entity.id
_entity.type
_entity.pdbx_description
1 polymer ?
#
loop_
_entity_poly.entity_id
_entity_poly.type
_entity_poly.pdbx_seq_one_letter_code
_entity_poly.pdbx_strand_id
1 'polypeptide(L)'
;MQRTQIYLSESERQGLEALALRSGRSQSALIREAIDNFLERHQPEGRLARLRQARGLWAGREDLPSWSALRCELDRQPIAAT
;
A
#
# COMPACT_ATOMS: atom_id res chain seq x y z
N MET A 1 -12.51 -15.77 -9.90
CA MET A 1 -13.19 -15.08 -8.78
C MET A 1 -14.54 -15.73 -8.52
N GLN A 2 -14.99 -15.79 -7.27
CA GLN A 2 -16.36 -16.20 -6.92
C GLN A 2 -17.21 -14.93 -6.70
N ARG A 3 -18.46 -14.92 -7.19
CA ARG A 3 -19.37 -13.78 -7.01
C ARG A 3 -19.96 -13.84 -5.60
N THR A 4 -19.72 -12.79 -4.82
CA THR A 4 -20.27 -12.65 -3.46
C THR A 4 -21.13 -11.40 -3.40
N GLN A 5 -22.31 -11.51 -2.80
CA GLN A 5 -23.18 -10.37 -2.53
C GLN A 5 -22.96 -9.92 -1.09
N ILE A 6 -22.70 -8.63 -0.90
CA ILE A 6 -22.49 -8.01 0.40
C ILE A 6 -23.47 -6.86 0.56
N TYR A 7 -23.96 -6.67 1.78
CA TYR A 7 -24.77 -5.51 2.12
C TYR A 7 -23.86 -4.37 2.54
N LEU A 8 -24.14 -3.17 2.02
CA LEU A 8 -23.46 -1.94 2.38
C LEU A 8 -24.52 -0.95 2.84
N SER A 9 -24.17 -0.13 3.82
CA SER A 9 -24.93 1.07 4.12
C SER A 9 -24.91 2.04 2.94
N GLU A 10 -25.87 2.96 2.91
CA GLU A 10 -25.95 3.96 1.86
C GLU A 10 -24.68 4.84 1.82
N SER A 11 -24.14 5.22 2.98
CA SER A 11 -22.93 6.03 3.09
C SER A 11 -21.69 5.32 2.56
N GLU A 12 -21.53 4.01 2.82
CA GLU A 12 -20.44 3.20 2.28
C GLU A 12 -20.53 3.09 0.76
N ARG A 13 -21.73 2.88 0.21
CA ARG A 13 -21.95 2.85 -1.25
C ARG A 13 -21.58 4.18 -1.90
N GLN A 14 -22.07 5.30 -1.35
CA GLN A 14 -21.74 6.63 -1.86
C GLN A 14 -20.23 6.93 -1.77
N GLY A 15 -19.59 6.53 -0.67
CA GLY A 15 -18.15 6.66 -0.48
C GLY A 15 -17.34 5.88 -1.52
N LEU A 16 -17.75 4.64 -1.82
CA LEU A 16 -17.16 3.79 -2.86
C LEU A 16 -17.35 4.37 -4.26
N GLU A 17 -18.52 4.91 -4.57
CA GLU A 17 -18.80 5.58 -5.85
C GLU A 17 -17.90 6.78 -6.07
N ALA A 18 -17.79 7.66 -5.07
CA ALA A 18 -16.91 8.82 -5.13
C ALA A 18 -15.43 8.39 -5.26
N LEU A 19 -15.03 7.30 -4.61
CA LEU A 19 -13.67 6.77 -4.68
C LEU A 19 -13.36 6.13 -6.04
N ALA A 20 -14.32 5.41 -6.61
CA ALA A 20 -14.22 4.86 -7.96
C ALA A 20 -14.03 5.99 -8.99
N LEU A 21 -14.84 7.04 -8.90
CA LEU A 21 -14.75 8.19 -9.80
C LEU A 21 -13.40 8.90 -9.71
N ARG A 22 -12.91 9.18 -8.49
CA ARG A 22 -11.64 9.91 -8.30
C ARG A 22 -10.41 9.08 -8.73
N SER A 23 -10.48 7.76 -8.61
CA SER A 23 -9.35 6.86 -8.88
C SER A 23 -9.35 6.27 -10.29
N GLY A 24 -10.44 6.41 -11.05
CA GLY A 24 -10.62 5.75 -12.35
C GLY A 24 -10.76 4.22 -12.25
N ARG A 25 -11.00 3.68 -11.05
CA ARG A 25 -11.08 2.24 -10.79
C ARG A 25 -12.53 1.82 -10.56
N SER A 26 -12.84 0.55 -10.85
CA SER A 26 -14.17 0.02 -10.55
C SER A 26 -14.39 -0.18 -9.06
N GLN A 27 -15.64 -0.06 -8.60
CA GLN A 27 -15.99 -0.32 -7.19
C GLN A 27 -15.58 -1.73 -6.76
N SER A 28 -15.73 -2.73 -7.64
CA SER A 28 -15.32 -4.11 -7.34
C SER A 28 -13.81 -4.25 -7.16
N ALA A 29 -12.99 -3.45 -7.85
CA ALA A 29 -11.54 -3.43 -7.63
C ALA A 29 -11.18 -2.81 -6.26
N LEU A 30 -11.87 -1.74 -5.88
CA LEU A 30 -11.65 -1.08 -4.58
C LEU A 30 -12.09 -1.96 -3.40
N ILE A 31 -13.25 -2.61 -3.51
CA ILE A 31 -13.75 -3.55 -2.49
C ILE A 31 -12.76 -4.70 -2.29
N ARG A 32 -12.23 -5.26 -3.38
CA ARG A 32 -11.24 -6.34 -3.30
C ARG A 32 -9.97 -5.89 -2.60
N GLU A 33 -9.40 -4.76 -3.00
CA GLU A 33 -8.21 -4.22 -2.35
C GLU A 33 -8.45 -3.95 -0.85
N ALA A 34 -9.61 -3.41 -0.49
CA ALA A 34 -9.95 -3.18 0.91
C ALA A 34 -10.00 -4.49 1.69
N ILE A 35 -10.60 -5.55 1.13
CA ILE A 35 -10.64 -6.89 1.74
C ILE A 35 -9.24 -7.49 1.84
N ASP A 36 -8.44 -7.44 0.77
CA ASP A 36 -7.07 -7.98 0.75
C ASP A 36 -6.21 -7.30 1.82
N ASN A 37 -6.25 -5.96 1.88
CA ASN A 37 -5.56 -5.17 2.89
C ASN A 37 -6.05 -5.49 4.31
N PHE A 38 -7.35 -5.70 4.49
CA PHE A 38 -7.92 -6.06 5.79
C PHE A 38 -7.41 -7.44 6.23
N LEU A 39 -7.51 -8.44 5.35
CA LEU A 39 -7.03 -9.79 5.64
C LEU A 39 -5.54 -9.79 5.94
N GLU A 40 -4.73 -9.09 5.14
CA GLU A 40 -3.28 -9.00 5.34
C GLU A 40 -2.90 -8.39 6.70
N ARG A 41 -3.63 -7.36 7.16
CA ARG A 41 -3.43 -6.76 8.49
C ARG A 41 -3.76 -7.72 9.62
N HIS A 42 -4.72 -8.61 9.40
CA HIS A 42 -5.24 -9.54 10.40
C HIS A 42 -4.67 -10.97 10.26
N GLN A 43 -3.73 -11.20 9.34
CA GLN A 43 -3.09 -12.51 9.25
C GLN A 43 -2.29 -12.82 10.52
N PRO A 44 -2.38 -14.07 11.04
CA PRO A 44 -1.70 -14.49 12.27
C PRO A 44 -0.17 -14.49 12.12
N GLU A 45 0.34 -14.62 10.90
CA GLU A 45 1.73 -14.33 10.52
C GLU A 45 1.94 -12.80 10.51
N GLY A 46 1.83 -12.21 11.70
CA GLY A 46 1.74 -10.76 11.86
C GLY A 46 2.96 -10.01 11.33
N ARG A 47 2.83 -8.68 11.29
CA ARG A 47 3.91 -7.73 10.96
C ARG A 47 5.29 -8.12 11.52
N LEU A 48 5.33 -8.69 12.73
CA LEU A 48 6.56 -9.16 13.38
C LEU A 48 7.23 -10.33 12.64
N ALA A 49 6.48 -11.30 12.13
CA ALA A 49 7.02 -12.41 11.35
C ALA A 49 7.66 -11.90 10.05
N ARG A 50 6.99 -10.97 9.35
CA ARG A 50 7.52 -10.30 8.15
C ARG A 50 8.79 -9.49 8.43
N LEU A 51 8.82 -8.72 9.53
CA LEU A 51 10.01 -8.00 9.96
C LEU A 51 11.18 -8.94 10.30
N ARG A 52 10.88 -10.10 10.90
CA ARG A 52 11.90 -11.13 11.17
C ARG A 52 12.44 -11.75 9.90
N GLN A 53 11.61 -12.01 8.89
CA GLN A 53 12.05 -12.51 7.58
C GLN A 53 12.96 -11.51 6.85
N ALA A 54 12.66 -10.20 6.96
CA ALA A 54 13.48 -9.15 6.35
C ALA A 54 14.77 -8.83 7.13
N ARG A 55 14.98 -9.42 8.32
CA ARG A 55 16.14 -9.12 9.17
C ARG A 55 17.43 -9.49 8.46
N GLY A 56 18.30 -8.51 8.28
CA GLY A 56 19.64 -8.71 7.71
C GLY A 56 19.68 -8.74 6.18
N LEU A 57 18.57 -8.42 5.49
CA LEU A 57 18.51 -8.38 4.02
C LEU A 57 19.57 -7.46 3.37
N TRP A 58 19.99 -6.42 4.09
CA TRP A 58 21.04 -5.48 3.66
C TRP A 58 22.36 -5.63 4.43
N ALA A 59 22.46 -6.60 5.34
CA ALA A 59 23.67 -6.79 6.13
C ALA A 59 24.78 -7.37 5.24
N GLY A 60 25.95 -6.72 5.23
CA GLY A 60 27.11 -7.19 4.47
C GLY A 60 27.02 -6.99 2.95
N ARG A 61 26.03 -6.22 2.46
CA ARG A 61 25.98 -5.83 1.05
C ARG A 61 26.94 -4.66 0.79
N GLU A 62 27.82 -4.84 -0.17
CA GLU A 62 28.81 -3.83 -0.59
C GLU A 62 28.36 -3.04 -1.83
N ASP A 63 27.27 -3.46 -2.47
CA ASP A 63 26.69 -2.86 -3.68
C ASP A 63 25.68 -1.73 -3.39
N LEU A 64 25.49 -1.39 -2.12
CA LEU A 64 24.58 -0.32 -1.69
C LEU A 64 25.26 1.05 -1.73
N PRO A 65 24.53 2.14 -2.03
CA PRO A 65 25.08 3.49 -1.97
C PRO A 65 25.52 3.82 -0.54
N SER A 66 26.41 4.81 -0.42
CA SER A 66 26.78 5.34 0.90
C SER A 66 25.54 5.94 1.60
N TRP A 67 25.57 5.97 2.94
CA TRP A 67 24.49 6.57 3.74
C TRP A 67 24.21 8.03 3.38
N SER A 68 25.24 8.80 3.02
CA SER A 68 25.08 10.18 2.58
C SER A 68 24.34 10.26 1.24
N ALA A 69 24.69 9.41 0.27
CA ALA A 69 24.02 9.36 -1.02
C ALA A 69 22.54 8.98 -0.87
N LEU A 70 22.24 7.92 -0.10
CA LEU A 70 20.86 7.52 0.23
C LEU A 70 20.07 8.65 0.88
N ARG A 71 20.70 9.45 1.76
CA ARG A 71 20.01 10.55 2.46
C ARG A 71 19.64 11.68 1.51
N CYS A 72 20.48 11.97 0.52
CA CYS A 72 20.24 13.00 -0.49
C CYS A 72 19.09 12.65 -1.44
N GLU A 73 18.76 11.37 -1.66
CA GLU A 73 17.61 10.97 -2.49
C GLU A 73 16.26 11.48 -1.96
N LEU A 74 16.18 11.74 -0.65
CA LEU A 74 14.98 12.25 0.01
C LEU A 74 14.93 13.79 0.06
N ASP A 75 15.95 14.46 -0.44
CA ASP A 75 15.97 15.92 -0.48
C ASP A 75 14.95 16.42 -1.52
N ARG A 76 14.17 17.43 -1.12
CA ARG A 76 13.16 17.99 -2.02
C ARG A 76 13.88 18.67 -3.20
N GLN A 77 13.62 18.17 -4.40
CA GLN A 77 14.01 18.87 -5.63
C GLN A 77 13.23 20.19 -5.69
N PRO A 78 13.90 21.35 -5.84
CA PRO A 78 13.19 22.59 -6.07
C PRO A 78 12.38 22.46 -7.37
N ILE A 79 11.08 22.73 -7.29
CA ILE A 79 10.25 22.85 -8.48
C ILE A 79 10.80 24.05 -9.25
N ALA A 80 11.41 23.82 -10.40
CA ALA A 80 11.88 24.89 -11.26
C ALA A 80 10.66 25.74 -11.67
N ALA A 81 10.59 26.98 -11.16
CA ALA A 81 9.59 27.95 -11.59
C ALA A 81 9.88 28.31 -13.05
N THR A 82 8.96 27.95 -13.95
CA THR A 82 8.88 28.47 -15.31
C THR A 82 7.63 29.33 -15.41
#